data_AF-A0A7K0DDJ6-F1
#
_entry.id   AF-A0A7K0DDJ6-F1
#
_cell.length_a   1.000
_cell.length_b   1.000
_cell.length_c   1.000
_cell.angle_alpha   90.00
_cell.angle_beta   90.00
_cell.angle_gamma   90.00
#
_symmetry.space_group_name_H-M   'P 1'
#
loop_
_entity.id
_entity.type
_entity.pdbx_description
1 polymer ?
#
loop_
_entity_poly.entity_id
_entity_poly.type
_entity_poly.pdbx_seq_one_letter_code
_entity_poly.pdbx_strand_id
1 'polypeptide(L)'
;MTTFQNPVTTFQNPAPIAGSRRPSCADGPNDWDLDVGTPDSWRAAVRICQECPLLNDCAESVRTLTDRGMGPRSMIWAGVAYDATGRVLENLDRHRITPLDHKPPLRIIRHSERPRGTENAPAAPRRHLILGRGLRPTGTAG
;
A
#
# COMPACT_ATOMS: atom_id res chain seq x y z
N MET A 1 -52.02 21.16 -16.93
CA MET A 1 -51.37 19.89 -16.56
C MET A 1 -50.38 19.57 -17.66
N THR A 2 -49.10 19.88 -17.47
CA THR A 2 -48.08 19.77 -18.52
C THR A 2 -47.02 18.78 -18.05
N THR A 3 -46.95 17.61 -18.68
CA THR A 3 -46.00 16.56 -18.34
C THR A 3 -44.69 16.81 -19.08
N PHE A 4 -43.61 17.03 -18.33
CA PHE A 4 -42.24 17.06 -18.87
C PHE A 4 -41.74 15.63 -19.04
N GLN A 5 -41.38 15.26 -20.28
CA GLN A 5 -40.68 14.01 -20.58
C GLN A 5 -39.17 14.29 -20.65
N ASN A 6 -38.42 13.67 -19.73
CA ASN A 6 -36.95 13.67 -19.75
C ASN A 6 -36.45 12.61 -20.74
N PRO A 7 -35.50 12.93 -21.65
CA PRO A 7 -34.84 11.89 -22.43
C PRO A 7 -33.82 11.15 -21.57
N VAL A 8 -33.97 9.83 -21.45
CA VAL A 8 -32.90 8.93 -21.00
C VAL A 8 -31.81 8.95 -22.07
N THR A 9 -30.67 9.57 -21.74
CA THR A 9 -29.45 9.42 -22.52
C THR A 9 -28.86 8.04 -22.22
N THR A 10 -29.20 7.06 -23.05
CA THR A 10 -28.50 5.79 -23.08
C THR A 10 -27.06 6.05 -23.47
N PHE A 11 -26.12 5.85 -22.55
CA PHE A 11 -24.70 5.76 -22.90
C PHE A 11 -24.53 4.55 -23.83
N GLN A 12 -24.38 4.82 -25.13
CA GLN A 12 -23.98 3.79 -26.09
C GLN A 12 -22.56 3.36 -25.75
N ASN A 13 -22.45 2.13 -25.25
CA ASN A 13 -21.17 1.45 -25.06
C ASN A 13 -20.63 1.14 -26.47
N PRO A 14 -19.50 1.71 -26.91
CA PRO A 14 -18.96 1.39 -28.23
C PRO A 14 -18.56 -0.10 -28.27
N ALA A 15 -18.83 -0.73 -29.42
CA ALA A 15 -18.57 -2.14 -29.69
C ALA A 15 -17.10 -2.52 -29.36
N PRO A 16 -16.83 -3.79 -28.98
CA PRO A 16 -15.48 -4.25 -28.65
C PRO A 16 -14.60 -4.17 -29.90
N ILE A 17 -13.68 -3.21 -29.88
CA ILE A 17 -12.63 -3.08 -30.91
C ILE A 17 -11.72 -4.29 -30.77
N ALA A 18 -11.51 -5.02 -31.87
CA ALA A 18 -10.70 -6.23 -31.90
C ALA A 18 -9.29 -5.96 -31.35
N GLY A 19 -8.98 -6.58 -30.21
CA GLY A 19 -7.70 -6.46 -29.53
C GLY A 19 -7.76 -6.43 -28.00
N SER A 20 -8.77 -7.05 -27.38
CA SER A 20 -8.90 -7.19 -25.92
C SER A 20 -7.87 -8.17 -25.32
N ARG A 21 -6.58 -7.99 -25.64
CA ARG A 21 -5.51 -8.62 -24.87
C ARG A 21 -5.28 -7.72 -23.67
N ARG A 22 -5.75 -8.17 -22.52
CA ARG A 22 -5.48 -7.53 -21.22
C ARG A 22 -4.00 -7.15 -21.18
N PRO A 23 -3.65 -5.87 -20.95
CA PRO A 23 -2.25 -5.47 -20.96
C PRO A 23 -1.53 -6.22 -19.83
N SER A 24 -0.25 -6.54 -20.04
CA SER A 24 0.58 -7.23 -19.04
C SER A 24 0.54 -6.56 -17.68
N CYS A 25 0.36 -5.23 -17.66
CA CYS A 25 0.24 -4.49 -16.41
C CYS A 25 -1.05 -4.74 -15.62
N ALA A 26 -2.09 -5.26 -16.25
CA ALA A 26 -3.35 -5.56 -15.58
C ALA A 26 -3.37 -6.94 -14.90
N ASP A 27 -2.42 -7.83 -15.19
CA ASP A 27 -2.40 -9.21 -14.64
C ASP A 27 -1.88 -9.27 -13.20
N GLY A 28 -0.93 -8.40 -12.83
CA GLY A 28 -0.33 -8.33 -11.50
C GLY A 28 -0.18 -6.88 -11.04
N PRO A 29 -1.15 -6.30 -10.29
CA PRO A 29 -1.10 -4.89 -9.90
C PRO A 29 0.11 -4.54 -9.02
N ASN A 30 0.58 -5.49 -8.20
CA ASN A 30 1.73 -5.30 -7.32
C ASN A 30 3.06 -5.14 -8.09
N ASP A 31 3.15 -5.62 -9.34
CA ASP A 31 4.38 -5.52 -10.13
C ASP A 31 4.69 -4.06 -10.55
N TRP A 32 3.71 -3.17 -10.40
CA TRP A 32 3.76 -1.76 -10.77
C TRP A 32 3.77 -0.84 -9.55
N ASP A 33 3.64 -1.42 -8.35
CA ASP A 33 3.54 -0.69 -7.09
C ASP A 33 4.94 -0.33 -6.56
N LEU A 34 5.14 0.96 -6.26
CA LEU A 34 6.39 1.44 -5.70
C LEU A 34 6.54 1.14 -4.22
N ASP A 35 5.49 0.73 -3.51
CA ASP A 35 5.55 0.39 -2.10
C ASP A 35 6.01 -1.06 -1.84
N VAL A 36 5.99 -1.93 -2.87
CA VAL A 36 6.24 -3.38 -2.73
C VAL A 36 7.43 -3.88 -3.55
N GLY A 37 7.86 -3.11 -4.56
CA GLY A 37 8.94 -3.53 -5.47
C GLY A 37 10.36 -3.20 -5.01
N THR A 38 11.32 -3.55 -5.86
CA THR A 38 12.74 -3.20 -5.75
C THR A 38 13.16 -2.37 -6.96
N PRO A 39 14.30 -1.66 -6.92
CA PRO A 39 14.80 -0.92 -8.09
C PRO A 39 14.88 -1.75 -9.37
N ASP A 40 15.29 -3.02 -9.26
CA ASP A 40 15.37 -3.93 -10.41
C ASP A 40 13.98 -4.31 -10.95
N SER A 41 13.01 -4.60 -10.07
CA SER A 41 11.64 -4.92 -10.50
C SER A 41 10.95 -3.71 -11.11
N TRP A 42 11.19 -2.51 -10.59
CA TRP A 42 10.65 -1.28 -11.16
C TRP A 42 11.22 -0.95 -12.53
N ARG A 43 12.53 -1.14 -12.74
CA ARG A 43 13.14 -0.99 -14.07
C ARG A 43 12.55 -1.97 -15.08
N ALA A 44 12.31 -3.22 -14.65
CA ALA A 44 11.64 -4.20 -15.49
C ALA A 44 10.20 -3.79 -15.82
N ALA A 45 9.43 -3.32 -14.83
CA ALA A 45 8.08 -2.83 -15.03
C ALA A 45 8.03 -1.65 -16.01
N VAL A 46 8.88 -0.63 -15.82
CA VAL A 46 8.99 0.51 -16.76
C VAL A 46 9.21 0.04 -18.20
N ARG A 47 10.15 -0.88 -18.41
CA ARG A 47 10.43 -1.44 -19.75
C ARG A 47 9.21 -2.19 -20.31
N ILE A 48 8.56 -3.04 -19.51
CA ILE A 48 7.34 -3.75 -19.94
C ILE A 48 6.23 -2.77 -20.32
N CYS A 49 6.10 -1.65 -19.60
CA CYS A 49 5.13 -0.61 -19.95
C CYS A 49 5.46 0.06 -21.28
N GLN A 50 6.74 0.36 -21.52
CA GLN A 50 7.20 0.99 -22.76
C GLN A 50 7.03 0.08 -23.99
N GLU A 51 7.09 -1.24 -23.79
CA GLU A 51 6.82 -2.24 -24.82
C GLU A 51 5.31 -2.50 -25.03
N CYS A 52 4.44 -1.91 -24.19
CA CYS A 52 3.01 -2.14 -24.27
C CYS A 52 2.37 -1.42 -25.48
N PRO A 53 1.57 -2.12 -26.30
CA PRO A 53 0.87 -1.49 -27.43
C PRO A 53 -0.09 -0.35 -27.03
N LEU A 54 -0.53 -0.32 -25.77
CA LEU A 54 -1.46 0.68 -25.23
C LEU A 54 -0.74 1.88 -24.58
N LEU A 55 0.59 2.02 -24.75
CA LEU A 55 1.39 3.06 -24.08
C LEU A 55 0.82 4.48 -24.29
N ASN A 56 0.42 4.81 -25.53
CA ASN A 56 -0.10 6.14 -25.86
C ASN A 56 -1.46 6.40 -25.19
N ASP A 57 -2.37 5.42 -25.21
CA ASP A 57 -3.68 5.53 -24.57
C ASP A 57 -3.53 5.65 -23.05
N CYS A 58 -2.58 4.91 -22.45
CA CYS A 58 -2.24 5.03 -21.05
C CYS A 58 -1.70 6.42 -20.70
N ALA A 59 -0.87 7.01 -21.56
CA ALA A 59 -0.33 8.35 -21.35
C ALA A 59 -1.41 9.44 -21.41
N GLU A 60 -2.34 9.34 -22.37
CA GLU A 60 -3.50 10.25 -22.46
C GLU A 60 -4.44 10.11 -21.26
N SER A 61 -4.67 8.86 -20.82
CA SER A 61 -5.47 8.58 -19.63
C SER A 61 -4.88 9.22 -18.38
N VAL A 62 -3.55 9.15 -18.19
CA VAL A 62 -2.89 9.80 -17.04
C VAL A 62 -3.03 11.31 -17.10
N ARG A 63 -2.88 11.93 -18.28
CA ARG A 63 -3.07 13.38 -18.43
C ARG A 63 -4.47 13.78 -17.99
N THR A 64 -5.48 13.10 -18.52
CA THR A 64 -6.90 13.34 -18.18
C THR A 64 -7.18 13.14 -16.69
N LEU A 65 -6.59 12.12 -16.07
CA LEU A 65 -6.74 11.85 -14.63
C LEU A 65 -6.04 12.91 -13.77
N THR A 66 -4.85 13.33 -14.18
CA THR A 66 -4.05 14.35 -13.48
C THR A 66 -4.74 15.69 -13.50
N ASP A 67 -5.32 16.09 -14.63
CA ASP A 67 -6.11 17.32 -14.76
C ASP A 67 -7.32 17.35 -13.81
N ARG A 68 -7.84 16.17 -13.45
CA ARG A 68 -8.94 15.99 -12.49
C ARG A 68 -8.47 15.79 -11.05
N GLY A 69 -7.17 15.83 -10.78
CA GLY A 69 -6.59 15.56 -9.46
C GLY A 69 -6.63 14.08 -9.04
N MET A 70 -6.90 13.17 -9.98
CA MET A 70 -7.00 11.71 -9.76
C MET A 70 -5.85 10.95 -10.45
N GLY A 71 -4.70 11.60 -10.62
CA GLY A 71 -3.51 10.97 -11.21
C GLY A 71 -2.97 9.78 -10.39
N PRO A 72 -2.14 8.92 -11.00
CA PRO A 72 -1.52 7.78 -10.33
C PRO A 72 -0.64 8.23 -9.16
N ARG A 73 -0.60 7.42 -8.10
CA ARG A 73 0.21 7.65 -6.89
C ARG A 73 0.88 6.34 -6.46
N SER A 74 2.14 6.44 -6.03
CA SER A 74 2.96 5.30 -5.59
C SER A 74 3.02 4.15 -6.61
N MET A 75 3.03 4.45 -7.91
CA MET A 75 3.02 3.40 -8.93
C MET A 75 3.66 3.81 -10.25
N ILE A 76 3.95 2.82 -11.09
CA ILE A 76 4.41 2.97 -12.45
C ILE A 76 3.22 2.93 -13.40
N TRP A 77 3.05 3.97 -14.23
CA TRP A 77 2.00 4.06 -15.23
C TRP A 77 2.55 4.68 -16.51
N ALA A 78 2.20 4.12 -17.68
CA ALA A 78 2.67 4.59 -19.00
C ALA A 78 4.21 4.76 -19.07
N GLY A 79 4.95 3.84 -18.46
CA GLY A 79 6.42 3.86 -18.42
C GLY A 79 7.01 4.94 -17.51
N VAL A 80 6.20 5.58 -16.67
CA VAL A 80 6.62 6.66 -15.77
C VAL A 80 6.30 6.26 -14.32
N ALA A 81 7.25 6.47 -13.42
CA ALA A 81 7.05 6.23 -11.99
C ALA A 81 6.52 7.49 -11.29
N TYR A 82 5.49 7.33 -10.46
CA TYR A 82 4.85 8.41 -9.70
C TYR A 82 4.99 8.17 -8.20
N ASP A 83 5.41 9.19 -7.46
CA ASP A 83 5.51 9.13 -6.01
C ASP A 83 4.13 9.15 -5.33
N ALA A 84 4.10 9.07 -4.00
CA ALA A 84 2.87 9.10 -3.20
C ALA A 84 2.05 10.40 -3.37
N THR A 85 2.66 11.48 -3.86
CA THR A 85 1.97 12.74 -4.16
C THR A 85 1.44 12.82 -5.59
N GLY A 86 1.82 11.88 -6.44
CA GLY A 86 1.50 11.85 -7.87
C GLY A 86 2.49 12.65 -8.72
N ARG A 87 3.69 12.96 -8.21
CA ARG A 87 4.76 13.59 -8.98
C ARG A 87 5.63 12.54 -9.66
N VAL A 88 6.13 12.89 -10.83
CA VAL A 88 7.08 12.04 -11.57
C VAL A 88 8.38 11.91 -10.78
N LEU A 89 8.83 10.68 -10.60
CA LEU A 89 10.13 10.37 -10.04
C LEU A 89 11.20 10.43 -11.13
N GLU A 90 12.05 11.46 -11.10
CA GLU A 90 13.15 11.62 -12.06
C GLU A 90 14.25 10.56 -11.91
N ASN A 91 14.44 10.06 -10.68
CA ASN A 91 15.45 9.04 -10.38
C ASN A 91 14.82 7.90 -9.58
N LEU A 92 14.46 6.84 -10.32
CA LEU A 92 13.82 5.65 -9.78
C LEU A 92 14.75 4.85 -8.87
N ASP A 93 16.04 4.79 -9.17
CA ASP A 93 17.02 4.04 -8.35
C ASP A 93 17.25 4.67 -6.98
N ARG A 94 17.06 5.98 -6.86
CA ARG A 94 17.15 6.70 -5.58
C ARG A 94 15.84 6.67 -4.79
N HIS A 95 14.75 6.21 -5.40
CA HIS A 95 13.47 6.10 -4.70
C HIS A 95 13.61 5.09 -3.55
N ARG A 96 13.63 5.61 -2.33
CA ARG A 96 13.63 4.79 -1.13
C ARG A 96 12.18 4.62 -0.72
N ILE A 97 11.71 3.38 -0.68
CA ILE A 97 10.53 3.04 0.11
C ILE A 97 10.90 3.42 1.54
N THR A 98 10.41 4.55 2.00
CA THR A 98 10.50 4.85 3.42
C THR A 98 9.63 3.77 4.05
N PRO A 99 10.17 2.87 4.88
CA PRO A 99 9.33 1.88 5.53
C PRO A 99 8.21 2.66 6.21
N LEU A 100 6.96 2.45 5.79
CA LEU A 100 5.79 2.97 6.47
C LEU A 100 6.00 2.65 7.94
N ASP A 101 6.27 3.70 8.71
CA ASP A 101 6.79 3.70 10.06
C ASP A 101 6.44 2.40 10.79
N HIS A 102 7.35 1.42 10.73
CA HIS A 102 7.40 0.37 11.73
C HIS A 102 7.89 1.08 12.97
N LYS A 103 7.00 1.88 13.58
CA LYS A 103 7.23 2.65 14.77
C LYS A 103 8.04 1.74 15.67
N PRO A 104 9.32 2.08 15.95
CA PRO A 104 10.17 1.18 16.71
C PRO A 104 9.38 0.80 17.97
N PRO A 105 9.29 -0.49 18.33
CA PRO A 105 8.48 -0.91 19.46
C PRO A 105 8.84 -0.01 20.64
N LEU A 106 7.81 0.56 21.28
CA LEU A 106 7.96 1.53 22.37
C LEU A 106 9.12 1.08 23.29
N ARG A 107 10.26 1.77 23.22
CA ARG A 107 11.35 1.50 24.14
C ARG A 107 10.96 2.10 25.47
N ILE A 108 10.66 1.25 26.45
CA ILE A 108 10.52 1.69 27.84
C ILE A 108 11.90 2.19 28.28
N ILE A 109 12.12 3.51 28.22
CA ILE A 109 13.30 4.12 28.80
C ILE A 109 13.09 4.15 30.31
N ARG A 110 13.81 3.28 31.03
CA ARG A 110 13.85 3.33 32.48
C ARG A 110 14.80 4.46 32.88
N HIS A 111 14.25 5.56 33.40
CA HIS A 111 15.02 6.67 33.97
C HIS A 111 15.55 6.38 35.38
N SER A 112 15.16 5.25 35.99
CA SER A 112 15.69 4.81 37.27
C SER A 112 17.01 4.06 37.10
N GLU A 113 17.90 4.21 38.07
CA GLU A 113 19.15 3.47 38.13
C GLU A 113 18.86 1.96 38.10
N ARG A 114 19.59 1.22 37.25
CA ARG A 114 19.43 -0.23 37.10
C ARG A 114 19.69 -0.87 38.47
N PRO A 115 18.74 -1.60 39.08
CA PRO A 115 19.00 -2.30 40.33
C PRO A 115 20.20 -3.21 40.12
N ARG A 116 21.32 -2.92 40.80
CA ARG A 116 22.48 -3.83 40.84
C ARG A 116 21.98 -5.10 41.49
N GLY A 117 22.07 -6.21 40.75
CA GLY A 117 21.67 -7.52 41.27
C GLY A 117 22.54 -7.86 42.45
N THR A 118 22.03 -7.66 43.67
CA THR A 118 22.69 -8.05 44.90
C THR A 118 21.65 -8.48 45.91
N GLU A 119 20.80 -9.42 45.51
CA GLU A 119 20.04 -10.26 46.43
C GLU A 119 19.57 -11.47 45.61
N ASN A 120 19.90 -12.68 46.05
CA ASN A 120 19.30 -13.86 45.46
C ASN A 120 17.79 -13.76 45.68
N ALA A 121 17.02 -13.71 44.59
CA ALA A 121 15.56 -13.72 44.69
C ALA A 121 15.14 -14.95 45.51
N PRO A 122 14.29 -14.79 46.55
CA PRO A 122 13.76 -15.95 47.25
C PRO A 122 13.06 -16.85 46.23
N ALA A 123 13.22 -18.17 46.38
CA ALA A 123 12.72 -19.16 45.43
C ALA A 123 11.23 -18.89 45.14
N ALA A 124 10.97 -18.25 44.00
CA ALA A 124 9.62 -17.92 43.61
C ALA A 124 8.83 -19.23 43.44
N PRO A 125 7.61 -19.33 44.00
CA PRO A 125 6.81 -20.53 43.82
C PRO A 125 6.60 -20.74 42.31
N ARG A 126 7.00 -21.92 41.82
CA ARG A 126 6.82 -22.32 40.42
C ARG A 126 5.33 -22.44 40.12
N ARG A 127 4.72 -21.36 39.64
CA ARG A 127 3.34 -21.37 39.14
C ARG A 127 3.39 -21.88 37.71
N HIS A 128 3.06 -23.15 37.50
CA HIS A 128 2.79 -23.65 36.14
C HIS A 128 1.53 -22.97 35.61
N LEU A 129 1.68 -22.04 34.67
CA LEU A 129 0.57 -21.59 33.84
C LEU A 129 0.25 -22.72 32.85
N ILE A 130 -0.80 -23.48 33.13
CA ILE A 130 -1.44 -24.31 32.12
C ILE A 130 -2.35 -23.39 31.30
N LEU A 131 -1.94 -23.11 30.06
CA LEU A 131 -2.78 -22.38 29.10
C LEU A 131 -4.09 -23.17 28.92
N GLY A 132 -5.23 -22.55 29.30
CA GLY A 132 -6.56 -23.14 29.10
C GLY A 132 -7.53 -23.10 30.29
N ARG A 133 -7.14 -22.59 31.47
CA ARG A 133 -8.09 -22.37 32.59
C ARG A 133 -8.18 -20.89 32.95
N GLY A 134 -9.38 -20.35 32.84
CA GLY A 134 -9.70 -18.97 33.22
C GLY A 134 -9.35 -18.71 34.68
N LEU A 135 -8.58 -17.64 34.93
CA LEU A 135 -8.26 -17.19 36.28
C LEU A 135 -9.54 -16.69 36.95
N ARG A 136 -9.93 -17.31 38.07
CA ARG A 136 -11.07 -16.84 38.86
C ARG A 136 -10.71 -15.52 39.53
N PRO A 137 -11.60 -14.51 39.54
CA PRO A 137 -11.34 -13.26 40.24
C PRO A 137 -11.24 -13.54 41.75
N THR A 138 -10.10 -13.23 42.35
CA THR A 138 -10.02 -13.04 43.80
C THR A 138 -10.72 -11.74 44.13
N GLY A 139 -11.93 -11.84 44.68
CA GLY A 139 -12.67 -10.71 45.21
C GLY A 139 -11.82 -9.97 46.23
N THR A 140 -11.59 -8.69 45.98
CA THR A 140 -11.08 -7.75 46.98
C THR A 140 -12.29 -7.41 47.87
N ALA A 141 -12.30 -7.94 49.08
CA ALA A 141 -13.26 -7.55 50.10
C ALA A 141 -12.61 -6.52 51.03
N GLY A 142 -13.31 -5.40 51.21
CA GLY A 142 -13.36 -4.56 52.43
C GLY A 142 -12.05 -4.03 52.97
#